data_AF-A0A183VBN6-F1
#
_entry.id   AF-A0A183VBN6-F1
#
_cell.length_a   1.000
_cell.length_b   1.000
_cell.length_c   1.000
_cell.angle_alpha   90.00
_cell.angle_beta   90.00
_cell.angle_gamma   90.00
#
_symmetry.space_group_name_H-M   'P 1'
#
loop_
_entity.id
_entity.type
_entity.pdbx_description
1 polymer ?
#
loop_
_entity_poly.entity_id
_entity_poly.type
_entity_poly.pdbx_seq_one_letter_code
_entity_poly.pdbx_strand_id
1 'polypeptide(L)'
;MPSKVCINDSDCNGGSCLGIAVGKCNCGACISLLSCEDDSACGGLVGACNNETSLCDCELGFKTHSIGSFFDALVTVCNVRDCTPGTDACFGLPCNSGVCVCP
;
A
#
# COMPACT_ATOMS: atom_id res chain seq x y z
N MET A 1 -9.30 25.09 -3.87
CA MET A 1 -8.98 24.70 -2.47
C MET A 1 -8.16 23.43 -2.54
N PRO A 2 -7.07 23.28 -1.78
CA PRO A 2 -6.37 22.00 -1.74
C PRO A 2 -7.32 20.96 -1.13
N SER A 3 -7.56 19.87 -1.86
CA SER A 3 -8.30 18.72 -1.37
C SER A 3 -7.52 18.07 -0.22
N LYS A 4 -8.19 17.78 0.89
CA LYS A 4 -7.60 17.08 2.04
C LYS A 4 -7.48 15.59 1.70
N VAL A 5 -6.32 14.99 1.96
CA VAL A 5 -6.12 13.53 1.85
C VAL A 5 -6.82 12.83 3.02
N CYS A 6 -7.46 11.69 2.77
CA CYS A 6 -8.20 10.93 3.76
C CYS A 6 -8.01 9.42 3.58
N ILE A 7 -8.22 8.66 4.65
CA ILE A 7 -8.22 7.19 4.67
C ILE A 7 -9.63 6.67 4.99
N ASN A 8 -10.51 7.51 5.53
CA ASN A 8 -11.93 7.21 5.74
C ASN A 8 -12.76 8.51 5.81
N ASP A 9 -14.09 8.38 5.84
CA ASP A 9 -15.02 9.53 5.85
C ASP A 9 -14.89 10.43 7.10
N SER A 10 -14.45 9.88 8.23
CA SER A 10 -14.29 10.67 9.46
C SER A 10 -13.17 11.71 9.33
N ASP A 11 -12.23 11.51 8.40
CA ASP A 11 -11.21 12.49 8.08
C ASP A 11 -11.79 13.73 7.36
N CYS A 12 -13.02 13.66 6.85
CA CYS A 12 -13.59 14.65 5.94
C CYS A 12 -14.60 15.62 6.58
N ASN A 13 -14.65 15.73 7.92
CA ASN A 13 -15.45 16.73 8.66
C ASN A 13 -16.91 16.85 8.17
N GLY A 14 -17.56 15.73 7.87
CA GLY A 14 -18.94 15.68 7.35
C GLY A 14 -19.06 15.53 5.83
N GLY A 15 -17.95 15.47 5.09
CA GLY A 15 -17.89 15.03 3.70
C GLY A 15 -17.59 13.53 3.56
N SER A 16 -17.38 13.08 2.32
CA SER A 16 -16.99 11.71 1.99
C SER A 16 -15.54 11.64 1.51
N CYS A 17 -14.87 10.54 1.86
CA CYS A 17 -13.54 10.22 1.37
C CYS A 17 -13.63 9.41 0.08
N LEU A 18 -13.34 10.05 -1.05
CA LEU A 18 -13.46 9.42 -2.37
C LEU A 18 -12.10 9.01 -2.92
N GLY A 19 -11.99 7.75 -3.35
CA GLY A 19 -10.80 7.16 -3.94
C GLY A 19 -11.00 5.70 -4.30
N ILE A 20 -10.03 5.09 -4.98
CA ILE A 20 -10.07 3.66 -5.29
C ILE A 20 -9.67 2.89 -4.03
N ALA A 21 -10.57 2.01 -3.56
CA ALA A 21 -10.33 1.12 -2.43
C ALA A 21 -9.74 1.83 -1.20
N VAL A 22 -10.30 3.00 -0.86
CA VAL A 22 -9.91 3.82 0.30
C VAL A 22 -9.87 2.98 1.57
N GLY A 23 -8.81 3.16 2.36
CA GLY A 23 -8.64 2.41 3.61
C GLY A 23 -8.22 0.95 3.42
N LYS A 24 -7.88 0.53 2.20
CA LYS A 24 -7.35 -0.80 1.90
C LYS A 24 -5.85 -0.76 1.59
N CYS A 25 -5.18 -1.90 1.61
CA CYS A 25 -3.75 -1.98 1.29
C CYS A 25 -3.44 -1.57 -0.16
N ASN A 26 -2.49 -0.65 -0.34
CA ASN A 26 -2.01 -0.20 -1.65
C ASN A 26 -0.79 -1.01 -2.11
N CYS A 27 -1.02 -2.15 -2.75
CA CYS A 27 0.09 -2.92 -3.35
C CYS A 27 0.74 -2.24 -4.55
N GLY A 28 0.07 -1.27 -5.17
CA GLY A 28 0.64 -0.50 -6.28
C GLY A 28 1.80 0.41 -5.87
N ALA A 29 2.03 0.57 -4.55
CA ALA A 29 3.19 1.28 -4.04
C ALA A 29 4.50 0.50 -4.23
N CYS A 30 4.46 -0.83 -4.30
CA CYS A 30 5.64 -1.62 -4.66
C CYS A 30 5.75 -1.74 -6.18
N ILE A 31 6.87 -1.28 -6.73
CA ILE A 31 7.16 -1.31 -8.17
C ILE A 31 8.40 -2.16 -8.37
N SER A 32 8.23 -3.37 -8.91
CA SER A 32 9.36 -4.25 -9.20
C SER A 32 10.33 -3.61 -10.20
N LEU A 33 11.62 -3.97 -10.09
CA LEU A 33 12.73 -3.47 -10.91
C LEU A 33 13.11 -2.00 -10.68
N LEU A 34 12.49 -1.33 -9.70
CA LEU A 34 12.99 -0.04 -9.20
C LEU A 34 14.27 -0.27 -8.40
N SER A 35 15.29 0.57 -8.58
CA SER A 35 16.49 0.53 -7.72
C SER A 35 16.14 0.83 -6.27
N CYS A 36 16.72 0.07 -5.35
CA CYS A 36 16.47 0.21 -3.92
C CYS A 36 17.77 0.04 -3.12
N GLU A 37 17.88 0.79 -2.03
CA GLU A 37 18.85 0.54 -0.95
C GLU A 37 18.19 -0.20 0.23
N ASP A 38 16.89 0.02 0.42
CA ASP A 38 16.06 -0.63 1.43
C ASP A 38 14.60 -0.73 0.96
N ASP A 39 13.76 -1.35 1.78
CA ASP A 39 12.34 -1.58 1.48
C ASP A 39 11.53 -0.29 1.34
N SER A 40 11.99 0.84 1.86
CA SER A 40 11.28 2.12 1.75
C SER A 40 11.21 2.61 0.30
N ALA A 41 12.23 2.29 -0.50
CA ALA A 41 12.23 2.55 -1.94
C ALA A 41 11.21 1.66 -2.69
N CYS A 42 10.86 0.50 -2.14
CA CYS A 42 9.88 -0.44 -2.70
C CYS A 42 8.45 -0.18 -2.19
N GLY A 43 8.14 1.08 -1.88
CA GLY A 43 6.87 1.48 -1.30
C GLY A 43 6.68 1.02 0.15
N GLY A 44 7.75 0.59 0.82
CA GLY A 44 7.73 0.12 2.20
C GLY A 44 7.42 -1.36 2.38
N LEU A 45 7.22 -2.13 1.31
CA LEU A 45 6.96 -3.57 1.43
C LEU A 45 8.18 -4.29 2.02
N VAL A 46 8.03 -4.81 3.23
CA VAL A 46 9.13 -5.43 3.97
C VAL A 46 9.62 -6.69 3.24
N GLY A 47 10.93 -6.79 3.05
CA GLY A 47 11.59 -7.87 2.31
C GLY A 47 11.45 -7.77 0.78
N ALA A 48 11.02 -6.62 0.24
CA ALA A 48 10.92 -6.42 -1.20
C ALA A 48 12.24 -5.93 -1.83
N CYS A 49 13.10 -5.23 -1.10
CA CYS A 49 14.39 -4.83 -1.69
C CYS A 49 15.34 -6.04 -1.77
N ASN A 50 15.61 -6.48 -3.00
CA ASN A 50 16.50 -7.62 -3.22
C ASN A 50 17.96 -7.15 -3.19
N ASN A 51 18.69 -7.53 -2.13
CA ASN A 51 20.08 -7.14 -1.92
C ASN A 51 21.07 -7.71 -2.97
N GLU A 52 20.71 -8.77 -3.70
CA GLU A 52 21.56 -9.35 -4.74
C GLU A 52 21.54 -8.52 -6.03
N THR A 53 20.36 -8.00 -6.38
CA THR A 53 20.16 -7.21 -7.60
C THR A 53 20.14 -5.71 -7.34
N SER A 54 19.98 -5.29 -6.06
CA SER A 54 19.69 -3.91 -5.65
C SER A 54 18.43 -3.35 -6.31
N LEU A 55 17.45 -4.21 -6.57
CA LEU A 55 16.17 -3.88 -7.18
C LEU A 55 15.00 -4.37 -6.32
N CYS A 56 13.89 -3.67 -6.39
CA CYS A 56 12.63 -4.11 -5.79
C CYS A 56 12.12 -5.39 -6.47
N ASP A 57 11.80 -6.37 -5.66
CA ASP A 57 11.12 -7.61 -6.00
C ASP A 57 9.88 -7.74 -5.12
N CYS A 58 8.75 -7.24 -5.64
CA CYS A 58 7.48 -7.27 -4.91
C CYS A 58 6.99 -8.71 -4.68
N GLU A 59 7.34 -9.65 -5.57
CA GLU A 59 6.98 -11.06 -5.40
C GLU A 59 7.74 -11.67 -4.22
N LEU A 60 9.02 -11.35 -4.07
CA LEU A 60 9.83 -11.70 -2.90
C LEU A 60 9.26 -11.11 -1.60
N GLY A 61 8.86 -9.84 -1.63
CA GLY A 61 8.25 -9.18 -0.47
C GLY A 61 6.99 -9.91 0.01
N PHE A 62 6.05 -10.22 -0.89
CA PHE A 62 4.85 -10.96 -0.53
C PHE A 62 5.14 -12.40 -0.04
N LYS A 63 6.08 -13.10 -0.67
CA LYS A 63 6.51 -14.44 -0.23
C LYS A 63 7.07 -14.45 1.19
N THR A 64 7.82 -13.41 1.56
CA THR A 64 8.37 -13.24 2.91
C THR A 64 7.26 -13.18 3.97
N HIS A 65 6.07 -12.71 3.60
CA HIS A 65 4.89 -12.64 4.46
C HIS A 65 3.92 -13.82 4.29
N SER A 66 4.39 -14.95 3.77
CA SER A 66 3.58 -16.16 3.52
C SER A 66 2.42 -15.94 2.54
N ILE A 67 2.53 -14.92 1.68
CA ILE A 67 1.61 -14.70 0.56
C ILE A 67 2.29 -15.29 -0.68
N GLY A 68 1.72 -16.40 -1.17
CA GLY A 68 2.41 -17.29 -2.12
C GLY A 68 2.94 -16.59 -3.36
N SER A 69 2.14 -15.72 -3.96
CA SER A 69 2.48 -14.98 -5.17
C SER A 69 1.89 -13.57 -5.13
N PHE A 70 2.37 -12.71 -6.04
CA PHE A 70 1.75 -11.40 -6.28
C PHE A 70 0.26 -11.53 -6.67
N PHE A 71 -0.12 -12.59 -7.39
CA PHE A 71 -1.52 -12.86 -7.72
C PHE A 71 -2.36 -13.18 -6.48
N ASP A 72 -1.80 -13.93 -5.52
CA ASP A 72 -2.48 -14.18 -4.25
C ASP A 72 -2.66 -12.87 -3.47
N ALA A 73 -1.64 -11.99 -3.48
CA ALA A 73 -1.74 -10.66 -2.90
C ALA A 73 -2.87 -9.84 -3.55
N LEU A 74 -3.02 -9.90 -4.88
CA LEU A 74 -4.08 -9.16 -5.60
C LEU A 74 -5.49 -9.52 -5.15
N VAL A 75 -5.75 -10.79 -4.82
CA VAL A 75 -7.10 -11.25 -4.44
C VAL A 75 -7.34 -11.27 -2.93
N THR A 76 -6.29 -11.26 -2.11
CA THR A 76 -6.41 -11.35 -0.64
C THR A 76 -6.02 -10.08 0.12
N VAL A 77 -5.16 -9.24 -0.47
CA VAL A 77 -4.58 -8.07 0.21
C VAL A 77 -4.86 -6.78 -0.55
N CYS A 78 -4.42 -6.70 -1.80
CA CYS A 78 -4.43 -5.48 -2.59
C CYS A 78 -5.85 -5.02 -2.83
N ASN A 79 -6.18 -3.82 -2.36
CA ASN A 79 -7.55 -3.28 -2.45
C ASN A 79 -8.63 -4.10 -1.71
N VAL A 80 -8.25 -5.11 -0.92
CA VAL A 80 -9.16 -6.04 -0.24
C VAL A 80 -9.03 -5.93 1.29
N ARG A 81 -7.81 -6.09 1.79
CA ARG A 81 -7.53 -6.09 3.23
C ARG A 81 -7.61 -4.68 3.80
N ASP A 82 -8.28 -4.54 4.94
CA ASP A 82 -8.34 -3.28 5.68
C ASP A 82 -6.96 -2.84 6.13
N CYS A 83 -6.68 -1.56 5.93
CA CYS A 83 -5.42 -0.93 6.25
C CYS A 83 -5.60 0.01 7.44
N THR A 84 -4.75 -0.14 8.44
CA THR A 84 -4.63 0.84 9.53
C THR A 84 -3.32 1.61 9.31
N PRO A 85 -3.37 2.93 9.08
CA PRO A 85 -2.16 3.71 8.86
C PRO A 85 -1.16 3.56 10.01
N GLY A 86 0.12 3.36 9.68
CA GLY A 86 1.19 3.25 10.67
C GLY A 86 1.30 1.90 11.37
N THR A 87 0.53 0.88 10.93
CA THR A 87 0.70 -0.51 11.39
C THR A 87 1.28 -1.40 10.29
N ASP A 88 1.64 -2.62 10.66
CA ASP A 88 2.11 -3.69 9.77
C ASP A 88 0.98 -4.41 9.01
N ALA A 89 -0.25 -3.88 9.04
CA ALA A 89 -1.43 -4.49 8.41
C ALA A 89 -1.24 -4.80 6.92
N CYS A 90 -0.45 -3.99 6.22
CA CYS A 90 -0.12 -4.15 4.81
C CYS A 90 1.34 -4.49 4.57
N PHE A 91 2.01 -5.11 5.56
CA PHE A 91 3.40 -5.55 5.44
C PHE A 91 4.38 -4.40 5.13
N GLY A 92 4.08 -3.21 5.68
CA GLY A 92 4.82 -1.98 5.47
C GLY A 92 4.35 -1.13 4.28
N LEU A 93 3.49 -1.67 3.39
CA LEU A 93 2.88 -0.87 2.32
C LEU A 93 1.91 0.19 2.88
N PRO A 94 1.74 1.33 2.18
CA PRO A 94 0.77 2.35 2.56
C PRO A 94 -0.68 1.89 2.33
N CYS A 95 -1.60 2.60 2.98
CA CYS A 95 -3.02 2.50 2.65
C CYS A 95 -3.34 3.29 1.37
N ASN A 96 -4.34 2.84 0.62
CA ASN A 96 -4.97 3.66 -0.40
C ASN A 96 -5.66 4.85 0.27
N SER A 97 -5.25 6.04 -0.15
CA SER A 97 -5.86 7.29 0.28
C SER A 97 -6.88 7.79 -0.75
N GLY A 98 -7.90 8.46 -0.25
CA GLY A 98 -8.81 9.26 -1.04
C GLY A 98 -8.57 10.75 -0.88
N VAL A 99 -9.46 11.52 -1.49
CA VAL A 99 -9.60 12.96 -1.28
C VAL A 99 -10.96 13.25 -0.66
N CYS A 100 -10.96 14.14 0.32
CA CYS A 100 -12.20 14.60 0.92
C CYS A 100 -12.98 15.46 -0.07
N VAL A 101 -14.24 15.09 -0.23
CA VAL A 101 -15.22 15.89 -0.97
C VAL A 101 -16.28 16.33 0.02
N CYS A 102 -16.31 17.63 0.28
CA CYS A 102 -17.35 18.28 1.06
C CYS A 102 -18.61 18.42 0.18
N PRO A 103 -19.82 18.23 0.74
CA PRO A 103 -21.06 18.52 0.04
C PRO A 103 -21.20 19.98 -0.37
#